data_AF-A0A951G0R8-F1
#
_entry.id   AF-A0A951G0R8-F1
#
_cell.length_a   1.000
_cell.length_b   1.000
_cell.length_c   1.000
_cell.angle_alpha   90.00
_cell.angle_beta   90.00
_cell.angle_gamma   90.00
#
_symmetry.space_group_name_H-M   'P 1'
#
loop_
_entity.id
_entity.type
_entity.pdbx_description
1 polymer ?
#
loop_
_entity_poly.entity_id
_entity_poly.type
_entity_poly.pdbx_seq_one_letter_code
_entity_poly.pdbx_strand_id
1 'polypeptide(L)' 'MLTVRELLRDLDVRLLAGERGLQLPVRWVHISELLDPTPWLSGGELLLTTGMQLQTPAQAREFVGRLADH' A
#
# COMPACT_ATOMS: atom_id res chain seq x y z
N MET A 1 5.19 15.60 -10.17
CA MET A 1 4.66 14.94 -8.95
C MET A 1 4.62 13.46 -9.28
N LEU A 2 5.34 12.63 -8.54
CA LEU A 2 5.41 11.19 -8.82
C LEU A 2 4.04 10.55 -8.56
N THR A 3 3.50 9.87 -9.56
CA THR A 3 2.24 9.11 -9.49
C THR A 3 2.50 7.62 -9.31
N VAL A 4 1.49 6.88 -8.86
CA VAL A 4 1.55 5.40 -8.81
C VAL A 4 1.90 4.82 -10.18
N ARG A 5 1.33 5.36 -11.28
CA ARG A 5 1.64 4.92 -12.64
C ARG A 5 3.12 5.06 -12.99
N GLU A 6 3.74 6.18 -12.66
CA GLU A 6 5.14 6.43 -12.96
C GLU A 6 6.03 5.49 -12.15
N LEU A 7 5.73 5.32 -10.86
CA LEU A 7 6.44 4.38 -10.00
C LEU A 7 6.43 2.95 -10.54
N LEU A 8 5.26 2.46 -10.98
CA LEU A 8 5.12 1.09 -11.51
C LEU A 8 5.86 0.87 -12.83
N ARG A 9 6.18 1.93 -13.58
CA ARG A 9 6.96 1.81 -14.83
C ARG A 9 8.44 1.62 -14.57
N ASP A 10 8.94 2.18 -13.47
CA ASP A 10 10.37 2.21 -13.14
C ASP A 10 10.78 1.04 -12.23
N LEU A 11 9.81 0.31 -11.69
CA LEU A 11 10.01 -0.84 -10.80
C LEU A 11 9.64 -2.15 -11.50
N ASP A 12 10.37 -3.22 -11.20
CA ASP A 12 10.00 -4.59 -11.62
C ASP A 12 8.90 -5.17 -10.72
N VAL A 13 7.71 -4.60 -10.83
CA VAL A 13 6.54 -4.97 -10.04
C VAL A 13 5.30 -5.08 -10.92
N ARG A 14 4.32 -5.87 -10.46
CA ARG A 14 3.05 -6.04 -11.15
C ARG A 14 1.90 -5.52 -10.30
N LEU A 15 1.06 -4.68 -10.90
CA LEU A 15 -0.21 -4.27 -10.30
C LEU A 15 -1.16 -5.47 -10.24
N LEU A 16 -1.69 -5.76 -9.04
CA LEU A 16 -2.66 -6.84 -8.83
C LEU A 16 -4.10 -6.32 -8.71
N ALA A 17 -4.29 -5.08 -8.27
CA ALA A 17 -5.59 -4.41 -8.13
C ALA A 17 -5.40 -2.89 -8.02
N GLY A 18 -6.48 -2.13 -8.19
CA GLY A 18 -6.49 -0.69 -7.89
C GLY A 18 -6.14 0.21 -9.08
N GLU A 19 -6.42 -0.24 -10.30
CA GLU A 19 -6.16 0.46 -11.58
C GLU A 19 -6.74 1.88 -11.60
N ARG A 20 -7.84 2.11 -10.87
CA ARG A 20 -8.48 3.42 -10.73
C ARG A 20 -7.60 4.44 -10.00
N GLY A 21 -6.65 3.99 -9.16
CA GLY A 21 -5.76 4.83 -8.37
C GLY A 21 -4.46 5.21 -9.05
N LEU A 22 -4.24 4.84 -10.32
CA LEU A 22 -2.93 5.00 -10.98
C LEU A 22 -2.45 6.46 -11.12
N GLN A 23 -3.36 7.43 -11.09
CA GLN A 23 -3.04 8.85 -11.20
C GLN A 23 -2.85 9.53 -9.83
N LEU A 24 -3.01 8.79 -8.72
CA LEU A 24 -2.82 9.34 -7.39
C LEU A 24 -1.34 9.70 -7.17
N PRO A 25 -1.06 10.86 -6.56
CA PRO A 25 0.30 11.18 -6.11
C PRO A 25 0.78 10.21 -5.06
N VAL A 26 2.06 9.87 -5.14
CA VAL A 26 2.83 9.30 -4.04
C VAL A 26 3.52 10.44 -3.29
N ARG A 27 3.09 10.72 -2.06
CA ARG A 27 3.66 11.81 -1.23
C ARG A 27 4.87 11.35 -0.43
N TRP A 28 4.82 10.11 0.06
CA TRP A 28 5.83 9.53 0.94
C TRP A 28 5.84 8.01 0.82
N VAL A 29 6.92 7.36 1.25
CA VAL A 29 7.05 5.90 1.30
C VAL A 29 7.29 5.47 2.75
N HIS A 30 6.50 4.52 3.23
CA HIS A 30 6.70 3.87 4.53
C HIS A 30 7.00 2.39 4.33
N ILE A 31 7.92 1.86 5.13
CA ILE A 31 8.16 0.43 5.25
C ILE A 31 7.63 0.03 6.63
N SER A 32 6.71 -0.93 6.69
CA SER A 32 6.13 -1.39 7.95
C SER A 32 5.78 -2.87 7.89
N GLU A 33 5.90 -3.51 9.04
CA GLU A 33 5.43 -4.88 9.29
C GLU A 33 4.37 -4.91 10.38
N LEU A 34 3.84 -3.74 10.80
CA LEU A 34 2.77 -3.66 11.78
C LEU A 34 1.47 -4.20 11.19
N LEU A 35 0.73 -5.00 11.98
CA LEU A 35 -0.61 -5.50 11.60
C LEU A 35 -1.65 -4.38 11.46
N ASP A 36 -1.41 -3.26 12.12
CA ASP A 36 -2.15 -2.02 11.92
C ASP A 36 -1.12 -0.90 11.83
N PRO A 37 -0.93 -0.28 10.65
CA PRO A 37 -0.09 0.90 10.49
C PRO A 37 -0.93 2.20 10.40
N THR A 38 -2.25 2.15 10.49
CA THR A 38 -3.13 3.30 10.25
C THR A 38 -2.91 4.49 11.21
N PRO A 39 -2.59 4.32 12.52
CA PRO A 39 -2.29 5.44 13.42
C PRO A 39 -1.12 6.35 12.99
N TRP A 40 -0.27 5.89 12.08
CA TRP A 40 0.91 6.63 11.61
C TRP A 40 0.77 7.13 10.17
N LEU A 41 -0.38 6.92 9.52
CA LEU A 41 -0.63 7.31 8.12
C LEU A 41 -1.55 8.54 8.05
N SER A 42 -1.35 9.36 7.02
CA SER A 42 -2.11 10.60 6.77
C SER A 42 -2.70 10.68 5.35
N GLY A 43 -2.65 9.58 4.58
CA GLY A 43 -3.18 9.44 3.22
C GLY A 43 -2.16 9.69 2.11
N GLY A 44 -2.33 9.08 0.94
CA GLY A 44 -1.43 9.32 -0.22
C GLY A 44 0.02 8.87 -0.01
N GLU A 45 0.29 8.07 1.03
CA GLU A 45 1.55 7.36 1.20
C GLU A 45 1.54 6.02 0.46
N LEU A 46 2.72 5.59 0.03
CA LEU A 46 2.98 4.23 -0.42
C LEU A 46 3.49 3.40 0.77
N LEU A 47 2.76 2.35 1.13
CA LEU A 47 3.17 1.41 2.17
C LEU A 47 3.82 0.17 1.54
N LEU A 48 5.03 -0.16 1.98
CA LEU A 48 5.76 -1.37 1.62
C LEU A 48 5.80 -2.31 2.81
N THR A 49 5.45 -3.57 2.55
CA THR A 49 5.52 -4.66 3.53
C THR A 49 5.93 -5.95 2.82
N THR A 50 6.67 -6.79 3.52
CA THR A 50 6.96 -8.16 3.11
C THR A 50 5.79 -9.11 3.40
N GLY A 51 4.81 -8.66 4.18
CA GLY A 51 3.67 -9.48 4.59
C GLY A 51 4.03 -10.54 5.63
N MET A 52 5.18 -10.43 6.31
CA MET A 52 5.64 -11.43 7.30
C MET A 52 4.64 -11.67 8.43
N GLN A 53 3.80 -10.69 8.77
CA GLN A 53 2.77 -10.85 9.79
C GLN A 53 1.42 -11.36 9.22
N LEU A 54 1.26 -11.41 7.90
CA LEU A 54 0.00 -11.76 7.20
C LEU A 54 -0.03 -13.26 6.86
N GLN A 55 -0.01 -14.10 7.89
CA GLN A 55 0.14 -15.55 7.77
C GLN A 55 -1.11 -16.27 7.22
N THR A 56 -2.27 -15.61 7.23
CA THR A 56 -3.54 -16.18 6.76
C THR A 56 -4.26 -15.23 5.81
N PRO A 57 -5.10 -15.74 4.89
CA PRO A 57 -5.94 -14.89 4.05
C PRO A 57 -6.88 -13.97 4.84
N ALA A 58 -7.29 -14.38 6.04
CA ALA A 58 -8.13 -13.55 6.91
C ALA A 58 -7.37 -12.32 7.41
N GLN A 59 -6.14 -12.50 7.89
CA GLN A 59 -5.25 -11.40 8.32
C GLN A 59 -4.92 -10.46 7.17
N ALA A 60 -4.64 -10.99 5.97
CA ALA A 60 -4.38 -10.15 4.79
C ALA A 60 -5.60 -9.29 4.42
N ARG A 61 -6.82 -9.86 4.47
CA ARG A 61 -8.05 -9.09 4.23
C ARG A 61 -8.30 -8.04 5.28
N GLU A 62 -8.07 -8.36 6.55
CA GLU A 62 -8.22 -7.40 7.65
C GLU A 62 -7.25 -6.23 7.51
N PHE A 63 -5.97 -6.51 7.20
CA PHE A 63 -4.96 -5.49 6.93
C PHE A 63 -5.35 -4.56 5.79
N VAL A 64 -5.76 -5.13 4.64
CA VAL A 64 -6.21 -4.32 3.49
C VAL A 64 -7.49 -3.54 3.81
N GLY A 65 -8.42 -4.12 4.57
CA GLY A 65 -9.65 -3.46 5.01
C GLY A 65 -9.37 -2.22 5.85
N ARG A 66 -8.49 -2.34 6.85
CA ARG A 66 -8.06 -1.18 7.68
C ARG A 66 -7.46 -0.06 6.85
N LEU A 67 -6.65 -0.39 5.83
CA LEU A 67 -6.05 0.61 4.94
C LEU A 67 -7.06 1.24 3.97
N ALA A 68 -8.09 0.50 3.56
CA ALA A 68 -9.12 1.00 2.66
C ALA A 68 -10.11 1.94 3.36
N ASP A 69 -10.33 1.72 4.66
CA ASP A 69 -11.25 2.51 5.50
C ASP A 69 -10.58 3.73 6.17
N HIS A 70 -9.26 3.90 6.01
CA HIS A 70 -8.46 5.03 6.52
C HIS A 70 -8.39 6.20 5.53
#